data_AF-A0A835U661-F1
#
_entry.id   AF-A0A835U661-F1
#
_cell.length_a   1.000
_cell.length_b   1.000
_cell.length_c   1.000
_cell.angle_alpha   90.00
_cell.angle_beta   90.00
_cell.angle_gamma   90.00
#
_symmetry.space_group_name_H-M   'P 1'
#
loop_
_entity.id
_entity.type
_entity.pdbx_description
1 polymer ?
#
loop_
_entity_poly.entity_id
_entity_poly.type
_entity_poly.pdbx_seq_one_letter_code
_entity_poly.pdbx_strand_id
1 'polypeptide(L)'
;MDQQHLPSELSESAATIFKSFMSRTAKLEELAVLGMQHLGGYFRVVETFRRAPLSNVYEVIDNIIKANPTDKLQEYVDSGFWNHDFNFQNIGRLCTCKEGLEDHLSKAKALLGELEILKDDAICTTHHIHDYYSDLGPKCPEDSVDHQMSSTQEVVQDSILLDSSVSRATLMAIILGMLKLDFTMQEKIIRSLNLKTSSSELESYCLLWELRPYVDDNVLLLAWKHISV
;
A
#
# COMPACT_ATOMS: atom_id res chain seq x y z
N MET A 1 -37.74 -4.48 -22.81
CA MET A 1 -36.55 -4.17 -21.99
C MET A 1 -36.54 -2.66 -21.87
N ASP A 2 -36.91 -2.16 -20.70
CA ASP A 2 -37.22 -0.75 -20.50
C ASP A 2 -35.92 0.07 -20.43
N GLN A 3 -35.80 1.06 -21.32
CA GLN A 3 -34.59 1.88 -21.51
C GLN A 3 -34.20 2.72 -20.28
N GLN A 4 -35.10 2.86 -19.29
CA GLN A 4 -34.87 3.62 -18.06
C GLN A 4 -34.04 2.88 -16.98
N HIS A 5 -33.84 1.56 -17.09
CA HIS A 5 -33.14 0.78 -16.06
C HIS A 5 -31.61 0.70 -16.27
N LEU A 6 -31.17 0.79 -17.53
CA LEU A 6 -29.76 0.60 -17.94
C LEU A 6 -28.76 1.65 -17.39
N PRO A 7 -29.10 2.95 -17.29
CA PRO A 7 -28.18 3.97 -16.76
C PRO A 7 -27.88 3.80 -15.27
N SER A 8 -28.89 3.38 -14.50
CA SER A 8 -28.78 3.12 -13.07
C SER A 8 -27.88 1.92 -12.80
N GLU A 9 -28.02 0.84 -13.57
CA GLU A 9 -27.20 -0.37 -13.47
C GLU A 9 -25.71 -0.10 -13.77
N LEU A 10 -25.41 0.68 -14.82
CA LEU A 10 -24.04 1.01 -15.19
C LEU A 10 -23.34 1.90 -14.14
N SER A 11 -24.07 2.83 -13.53
CA SER A 11 -23.56 3.65 -12.43
C SER A 11 -23.32 2.84 -11.16
N GLU A 12 -24.25 1.94 -10.82
CA GLU A 12 -24.10 1.02 -9.70
C GLU A 12 -22.91 0.07 -9.89
N SER A 13 -22.68 -0.38 -11.13
CA SER A 13 -21.49 -1.15 -11.51
C SER A 13 -20.19 -0.36 -11.28
N ALA A 14 -20.12 0.89 -11.76
CA ALA A 14 -18.95 1.75 -11.57
C ALA A 14 -18.67 2.02 -10.08
N ALA A 15 -19.71 2.26 -9.28
CA ALA A 15 -19.59 2.43 -7.84
C ALA A 15 -19.11 1.15 -7.13
N THR A 16 -19.58 -0.02 -7.58
CA THR A 16 -19.16 -1.33 -7.04
C THR A 16 -17.69 -1.62 -7.35
N ILE A 17 -17.25 -1.35 -8.58
CA ILE A 17 -15.84 -1.48 -8.98
C ILE A 17 -14.96 -0.56 -8.10
N PHE A 18 -15.38 0.69 -7.89
CA PHE A 18 -14.63 1.62 -7.06
C PHE A 18 -14.55 1.18 -5.59
N LYS A 19 -15.65 0.73 -4.99
CA LYS A 19 -15.66 0.15 -3.64
C LYS A 19 -14.74 -1.07 -3.53
N SER A 20 -14.78 -1.93 -4.55
CA SER A 20 -13.93 -3.10 -4.66
C SER A 20 -12.44 -2.70 -4.67
N PHE A 21 -12.07 -1.71 -5.49
CA PHE A 21 -10.72 -1.19 -5.60
C PHE A 21 -10.21 -0.64 -4.27
N MET A 22 -10.99 0.23 -3.64
CA MET A 22 -10.60 0.85 -2.38
C MET A 22 -10.46 -0.18 -1.25
N SER A 23 -11.28 -1.24 -1.23
CA SER A 23 -11.07 -2.36 -0.30
C SER A 23 -9.71 -3.05 -0.49
N ARG A 24 -9.19 -3.18 -1.72
CA ARG A 24 -7.84 -3.73 -1.97
C ARG A 24 -6.75 -2.72 -1.62
N THR A 25 -7.00 -1.42 -1.81
CA THR A 25 -6.13 -0.36 -1.31
C THR A 25 -5.95 -0.44 0.21
N ALA A 26 -7.03 -0.58 0.98
CA ALA A 26 -6.93 -0.76 2.44
C ALA A 26 -6.11 -2.00 2.82
N LYS A 27 -6.29 -3.13 2.12
CA LYS A 27 -5.47 -4.34 2.35
C LYS A 27 -3.98 -4.11 2.09
N LEU A 28 -3.63 -3.29 1.09
CA LEU A 28 -2.24 -2.90 0.85
C LEU A 28 -1.69 -2.04 1.98
N GLU A 29 -2.49 -1.13 2.55
CA GLU A 29 -2.09 -0.32 3.70
C GLU A 29 -1.83 -1.19 4.94
N GLU A 30 -2.72 -2.14 5.23
CA GLU A 30 -2.52 -3.13 6.30
C GLU A 30 -1.24 -3.95 6.07
N LEU A 31 -1.01 -4.40 4.84
CA LEU A 31 0.17 -5.16 4.47
C LEU A 31 1.46 -4.33 4.64
N ALA A 32 1.44 -3.04 4.30
CA ALA A 32 2.57 -2.14 4.50
C ALA A 32 2.99 -2.01 5.98
N VAL A 33 2.03 -2.03 6.91
CA VAL A 33 2.29 -2.06 8.35
C VAL A 33 2.99 -3.36 8.76
N LEU A 34 2.53 -4.51 8.25
CA LEU A 34 3.17 -5.81 8.50
C LEU A 34 4.59 -5.86 7.92
N GLY A 35 4.79 -5.35 6.70
CA GLY A 35 6.10 -5.22 6.08
C GLY A 35 7.06 -4.38 6.95
N MET A 36 6.59 -3.27 7.50
CA MET A 36 7.37 -2.42 8.40
C MET A 36 7.78 -3.16 9.69
N GLN A 37 6.88 -3.97 10.27
CA GLN A 37 7.19 -4.77 11.45
C GLN A 37 8.31 -5.79 11.16
N HIS A 38 8.27 -6.43 10.00
CA HIS A 38 9.34 -7.34 9.58
C HIS A 38 10.66 -6.61 9.32
N LEU A 39 10.62 -5.43 8.70
CA LEU A 39 11.82 -4.60 8.45
C LEU A 39 12.47 -4.12 9.76
N GLY A 40 11.67 -3.58 10.69
CA GLY A 40 12.17 -3.18 12.01
C GLY A 40 12.68 -4.37 12.83
N GLY A 41 12.02 -5.53 12.69
CA GLY A 41 12.48 -6.80 13.25
C GLY A 41 13.86 -7.22 12.71
N TYR A 42 14.02 -7.18 11.39
CA TYR A 42 15.29 -7.45 10.70
C TYR A 42 16.39 -6.51 11.21
N PHE A 43 16.13 -5.20 11.22
CA PHE A 43 17.08 -4.21 11.70
C PHE A 43 17.54 -4.49 13.13
N ARG A 44 16.62 -4.69 14.07
CA ARG A 44 16.96 -4.98 15.48
C ARG A 44 17.82 -6.24 15.63
N VAL A 45 17.52 -7.29 14.86
CA VAL A 45 18.31 -8.52 14.89
C VAL A 45 19.71 -8.28 14.33
N VAL A 46 19.82 -7.55 13.22
CA VAL A 46 21.12 -7.19 12.63
C VAL A 46 21.96 -6.31 13.56
N GLU A 47 21.37 -5.34 14.26
CA GLU A 47 22.08 -4.54 15.27
C GLU A 47 22.55 -5.39 16.45
N THR A 48 21.78 -6.40 16.83
CA THR A 48 22.21 -7.38 17.82
C THR A 48 23.48 -8.07 17.33
N PHE A 49 23.57 -8.38 16.03
CA PHE A 49 24.76 -9.01 15.48
C PHE A 49 26.01 -8.09 15.45
N ARG A 50 25.82 -6.78 15.53
CA ARG A 50 26.92 -5.78 15.48
C ARG A 50 27.51 -5.47 16.84
N ARG A 51 26.82 -5.82 17.92
CA ARG A 51 27.34 -5.64 19.27
C ARG A 51 28.55 -6.55 19.43
N ALA A 52 29.70 -5.95 19.73
CA ALA A 52 30.93 -6.69 19.93
C ALA A 52 30.76 -7.63 21.14
N PRO A 53 31.19 -8.92 21.04
CA PRO A 53 31.29 -9.75 22.22
C PRO A 53 32.26 -9.12 23.21
N LEU A 54 31.79 -8.92 24.44
CA LEU A 54 32.63 -8.43 25.53
C LEU A 54 33.78 -9.40 25.86
N SER A 55 33.64 -10.67 25.49
CA SER A 55 34.51 -11.76 25.93
C SER A 55 35.86 -11.88 25.22
N ASN A 56 36.02 -11.31 24.03
CA ASN A 56 37.19 -11.60 23.18
C ASN A 56 38.16 -10.43 23.00
N VAL A 57 37.88 -9.24 23.57
CA VAL A 57 38.68 -8.04 23.25
C VAL A 57 39.43 -7.46 24.44
N TYR A 58 39.04 -7.69 25.70
CA TYR A 58 39.72 -7.05 26.83
C TYR A 58 39.80 -7.95 28.07
N GLU A 59 41.01 -8.42 28.39
CA GLU A 59 41.38 -9.04 29.68
C GLU A 59 40.91 -8.20 30.88
N VAL A 60 40.88 -6.88 30.70
CA VAL A 60 40.36 -5.92 31.68
C VAL A 60 38.87 -6.11 31.96
N ILE A 61 38.04 -6.39 30.95
CA ILE A 61 36.60 -6.61 31.13
C ILE A 61 36.35 -7.93 31.85
N ASP A 62 37.07 -8.99 31.49
CA ASP A 62 36.98 -10.27 32.18
C ASP A 62 37.39 -10.15 33.66
N ASN A 63 38.45 -9.38 33.94
CA ASN A 63 38.86 -9.06 35.31
C ASN A 63 37.83 -8.21 36.07
N ILE A 64 37.17 -7.25 35.41
CA ILE A 64 36.10 -6.44 36.02
C ILE A 64 34.88 -7.29 36.36
N ILE A 65 34.46 -8.18 35.46
CA ILE A 65 33.33 -9.10 35.66
C ILE A 65 33.64 -10.04 36.82
N LYS A 66 34.84 -10.65 36.84
CA LYS A 66 35.29 -11.52 37.93
C LYS A 66 35.41 -10.79 39.26
N ALA A 67 35.83 -9.52 39.25
CA ALA A 67 35.93 -8.72 40.46
C ALA A 67 34.57 -8.21 40.98
N ASN A 68 33.52 -8.16 40.14
CA ASN A 68 32.21 -7.63 40.48
C ASN A 68 31.05 -8.52 39.98
N PRO A 69 30.94 -9.77 40.45
CA PRO A 69 29.89 -10.68 40.02
C PRO A 69 28.54 -10.23 40.61
N THR A 70 27.78 -9.47 39.83
CA THR A 70 26.42 -9.07 40.18
C THR A 70 25.47 -9.60 39.11
N ASP A 71 24.26 -10.00 39.49
CA ASP A 71 23.26 -10.54 38.55
C ASP A 71 22.99 -9.57 37.39
N LYS A 72 22.98 -8.27 37.68
CA LYS A 72 22.80 -7.21 36.68
C LYS A 72 23.96 -7.08 35.69
N LEU A 73 25.21 -7.23 36.17
CA LEU A 73 26.38 -7.23 35.29
C LEU A 73 26.43 -8.52 34.47
N GLN A 74 26.04 -9.64 35.06
CA GLN A 74 25.94 -10.92 34.36
C GLN A 74 24.89 -10.85 33.24
N GLU A 75 23.69 -10.33 33.51
CA GLU A 75 22.67 -10.10 32.47
C GLU A 75 23.16 -9.18 31.34
N TYR A 76 23.91 -8.12 31.67
CA TYR A 76 24.50 -7.21 30.68
C TYR A 76 25.55 -7.92 29.81
N VAL A 77 26.39 -8.76 30.43
CA VAL A 77 27.41 -9.56 29.74
C VAL A 77 26.75 -10.60 28.86
N ASP A 78 25.78 -11.34 29.37
CA ASP A 78 25.02 -12.37 28.64
C ASP A 78 24.25 -11.75 27.46
N SER A 79 23.75 -10.52 27.62
CA SER A 79 23.12 -9.75 26.53
C SER A 79 24.09 -9.37 25.40
N GLY A 80 25.40 -9.44 25.63
CA GLY A 80 26.47 -9.22 24.65
C GLY A 80 27.26 -10.49 24.30
N PHE A 81 26.94 -11.65 24.89
CA PHE A 81 27.67 -12.89 24.69
C PHE A 81 26.97 -13.80 23.68
N TRP A 82 27.69 -14.21 22.65
CA TRP A 82 27.18 -15.10 21.61
C TRP A 82 27.16 -16.55 22.09
N ASN A 83 26.15 -16.95 22.86
CA ASN A 83 25.92 -18.39 23.07
C ASN A 83 25.34 -19.02 21.77
N HIS A 84 25.58 -20.31 21.56
CA HIS A 84 25.05 -21.09 20.44
C HIS A 84 23.52 -20.93 20.30
N ASP A 85 22.80 -20.99 21.42
CA ASP A 85 21.34 -20.84 21.44
C ASP A 85 20.89 -19.42 21.09
N PHE A 86 21.65 -18.40 21.51
CA PHE A 86 21.42 -17.01 21.14
C PHE A 86 21.58 -16.78 19.64
N ASN A 87 22.64 -17.35 19.05
CA ASN A 87 22.87 -17.30 17.61
C ASN A 87 21.76 -18.02 16.85
N PHE A 88 21.38 -19.22 17.27
CA PHE A 88 20.32 -19.99 16.64
C PHE A 88 18.99 -19.24 16.64
N GLN A 89 18.59 -18.67 17.79
CA GLN A 89 17.35 -17.88 17.90
C GLN A 89 17.39 -16.61 17.04
N ASN A 90 18.49 -15.86 17.03
CA ASN A 90 18.59 -14.64 16.23
C ASN A 90 18.66 -14.92 14.73
N ILE A 91 19.34 -15.98 14.30
CA ILE A 91 19.30 -16.45 12.91
C ILE A 91 17.87 -16.85 12.53
N GLY A 92 17.17 -17.60 13.38
CA GLY A 92 15.78 -17.96 13.17
C GLY A 92 14.87 -16.74 12.99
N ARG A 93 15.00 -15.74 13.87
CA ARG A 93 14.27 -14.47 13.77
C ARG A 93 14.60 -13.69 12.50
N LEU A 94 15.87 -13.70 12.08
CA LEU A 94 16.31 -13.06 10.83
C LEU A 94 15.64 -13.72 9.62
N CYS A 95 15.61 -15.06 9.58
CA CYS A 95 14.93 -15.82 8.55
C CYS A 95 13.43 -15.50 8.52
N THR A 96 12.75 -15.52 9.67
CA THR A 96 11.32 -15.16 9.76
C THR A 96 11.05 -13.73 9.28
N CYS A 97 11.91 -12.76 9.62
CA CYS A 97 11.75 -11.39 9.12
C CYS A 97 11.92 -11.33 7.60
N LYS A 98 12.92 -12.04 7.05
CA LYS A 98 13.15 -12.08 5.60
C LYS A 98 11.99 -12.76 4.87
N GLU A 99 11.52 -13.89 5.37
CA GLU A 99 10.35 -14.60 4.82
C GLU A 99 9.11 -13.71 4.84
N GLY A 100 8.86 -12.99 5.95
CA GLY A 100 7.76 -12.03 6.05
C GLY A 100 7.86 -10.88 5.05
N LEU A 101 9.07 -10.39 4.75
CA LEU A 101 9.29 -9.35 3.74
C LEU A 101 9.08 -9.88 2.30
N GLU A 102 9.51 -11.10 2.00
CA GLU A 102 9.27 -11.73 0.69
C GLU A 102 7.78 -12.05 0.47
N ASP A 103 7.09 -12.48 1.54
CA ASP A 103 5.64 -12.69 1.56
C ASP A 103 4.89 -11.35 1.35
N HIS A 104 5.33 -10.28 2.01
CA HIS A 104 4.86 -8.91 1.76
C HIS A 104 4.97 -8.54 0.28
N LEU A 105 6.14 -8.72 -0.35
CA LEU A 105 6.31 -8.39 -1.77
C LEU A 105 5.38 -9.20 -2.68
N SER A 106 5.26 -10.50 -2.41
CA SER A 106 4.42 -11.41 -3.19
C SER A 106 2.95 -11.00 -3.12
N LYS A 107 2.45 -10.74 -1.91
CA LYS A 107 1.06 -10.31 -1.68
C LYS A 107 0.78 -8.91 -2.23
N ALA A 108 1.68 -7.96 -2.00
CA ALA A 108 1.53 -6.60 -2.50
C ALA A 108 1.48 -6.57 -4.03
N LYS A 109 2.35 -7.35 -4.69
CA LYS A 109 2.36 -7.49 -6.15
C LYS A 109 1.06 -8.09 -6.70
N ALA A 110 0.51 -9.11 -6.03
CA ALA A 110 -0.78 -9.68 -6.41
C ALA A 110 -1.92 -8.66 -6.30
N LEU A 111 -2.00 -7.94 -5.17
CA LEU A 111 -3.00 -6.89 -4.96
C LEU A 111 -2.88 -5.74 -5.96
N LEU A 112 -1.66 -5.32 -6.33
CA LEU A 112 -1.45 -4.33 -7.39
C LEU A 112 -1.98 -4.81 -8.74
N GLY A 113 -1.83 -6.10 -9.05
CA GLY A 113 -2.43 -6.71 -10.24
C GLY A 113 -3.96 -6.67 -10.21
N GLU A 114 -4.58 -6.99 -9.06
CA GLU A 114 -6.03 -6.87 -8.88
C GLU A 114 -6.52 -5.42 -9.05
N LEU A 115 -5.79 -4.45 -8.49
CA LEU A 115 -6.12 -3.03 -8.62
C LEU A 115 -6.02 -2.54 -10.07
N GLU A 116 -5.05 -3.04 -10.83
CA GLU A 116 -4.91 -2.71 -12.25
C GLU A 116 -6.10 -3.20 -13.07
N ILE A 117 -6.53 -4.45 -12.85
CA ILE A 117 -7.73 -5.01 -13.48
C ILE A 117 -8.95 -4.17 -13.15
N LEU A 118 -9.16 -3.84 -11.88
CA LEU A 118 -10.30 -3.02 -11.46
C LEU A 118 -10.26 -1.62 -12.08
N LYS A 119 -9.08 -1.00 -12.21
CA LYS A 119 -8.91 0.29 -12.88
C LYS A 119 -9.25 0.18 -14.37
N ASP A 120 -8.85 -0.89 -15.05
CA ASP A 120 -9.20 -1.12 -16.46
C ASP A 120 -10.72 -1.34 -16.62
N ASP A 121 -11.34 -2.14 -15.75
CA ASP A 121 -12.78 -2.36 -15.72
C ASP A 121 -13.56 -1.06 -15.51
N ALA A 122 -13.07 -0.17 -14.64
CA ALA A 122 -13.67 1.15 -14.42
C ALA A 122 -13.58 2.05 -15.66
N ILE A 123 -12.45 2.03 -16.38
CA ILE A 123 -12.28 2.76 -17.64
C ILE A 123 -13.27 2.24 -18.69
N CYS A 124 -13.34 0.92 -18.87
CA CYS A 124 -14.29 0.28 -19.80
C CYS A 124 -15.74 0.66 -19.46
N THR A 125 -16.11 0.57 -18.18
CA THR A 125 -17.46 0.95 -17.72
C THR A 125 -17.75 2.43 -17.99
N THR A 126 -16.78 3.31 -17.76
CA THR A 126 -16.90 4.75 -18.04
C THR A 126 -17.11 5.02 -19.54
N HIS A 127 -16.39 4.31 -20.42
CA HIS A 127 -16.59 4.41 -21.86
C HIS A 127 -17.98 3.92 -22.29
N HIS A 128 -18.45 2.79 -21.76
CA HIS A 128 -19.80 2.30 -22.05
C HIS A 128 -20.89 3.30 -21.64
N ILE A 129 -20.73 3.95 -20.47
CA ILE A 129 -21.62 5.02 -20.01
C ILE A 129 -21.59 6.19 -21.00
N HIS A 130 -20.39 6.65 -21.38
CA HIS A 130 -20.22 7.75 -22.33
C HIS A 130 -20.85 7.45 -23.71
N ASP A 131 -20.62 6.25 -24.25
CA ASP A 131 -21.13 5.84 -25.55
C ASP A 131 -22.66 5.72 -25.55
N TYR A 132 -23.23 5.18 -24.47
CA TYR A 132 -24.67 5.10 -24.28
C TYR A 132 -25.33 6.50 -24.29
N TYR A 133 -24.77 7.47 -23.56
CA TYR A 133 -25.29 8.84 -23.56
C TYR A 133 -25.03 9.59 -24.88
N SER A 134 -23.94 9.27 -25.57
CA SER A 134 -23.64 9.84 -26.90
C SER A 134 -24.66 9.38 -27.95
N ASP A 135 -25.13 8.12 -27.88
CA ASP A 135 -26.14 7.57 -28.80
C ASP A 135 -27.56 8.09 -28.50
N LEU A 136 -27.80 8.57 -27.27
CA LEU A 136 -29.04 9.25 -26.85
C LEU A 136 -29.07 10.76 -27.20
N GLY A 137 -27.96 11.33 -27.68
CA GLY A 137 -27.90 12.72 -28.11
C GLY A 137 -28.93 13.04 -29.21
N PRO A 138 -29.42 14.30 -29.31
CA PRO A 138 -30.49 14.63 -30.24
C PRO A 138 -30.03 14.36 -31.66
N LYS A 139 -30.61 13.33 -32.31
CA LYS A 139 -30.64 13.27 -33.76
C LYS A 139 -31.47 14.46 -34.20
N CYS A 140 -30.81 15.57 -34.56
CA CYS A 140 -31.48 16.73 -35.13
C CYS A 140 -32.42 16.27 -36.24
N PRO A 141 -33.75 16.41 -36.10
CA PRO A 141 -34.60 16.48 -37.27
C PRO A 141 -34.29 17.83 -37.90
N GLU A 142 -33.83 17.85 -39.14
CA GLU A 142 -33.98 19.04 -39.95
C GLU A 142 -35.46 19.45 -39.93
N ASP A 143 -35.67 20.72 -39.56
CA ASP A 143 -36.88 21.53 -39.74
C ASP A 143 -38.16 21.11 -39.00
N SER A 144 -38.44 21.78 -37.87
CA SER A 144 -39.56 22.75 -37.80
C SER A 144 -39.74 23.34 -36.39
N VAL A 145 -40.08 24.61 -36.39
CA VAL A 145 -40.29 25.52 -35.27
C VAL A 145 -41.59 25.18 -34.54
N ASP A 146 -41.58 24.94 -33.23
CA ASP A 146 -42.37 25.72 -32.24
C ASP A 146 -42.24 25.19 -30.80
N HIS A 147 -42.49 26.12 -29.88
CA HIS A 147 -42.41 26.07 -28.42
C HIS A 147 -42.93 24.81 -27.69
N GLN A 148 -42.21 24.31 -26.67
CA GLN A 148 -42.58 24.46 -25.26
C GLN A 148 -41.62 23.72 -24.29
N MET A 149 -41.52 24.32 -23.11
CA MET A 149 -40.66 24.03 -21.97
C MET A 149 -41.07 22.71 -21.27
N SER A 150 -40.15 21.76 -21.11
CA SER A 150 -40.03 20.86 -19.93
C SER A 150 -39.08 19.68 -20.21
N SER A 151 -37.77 19.85 -19.96
CA SER A 151 -36.87 18.76 -19.59
C SER A 151 -35.55 19.37 -19.10
N THR A 152 -35.45 19.59 -17.79
CA THR A 152 -34.20 20.10 -17.18
C THR A 152 -33.73 19.19 -16.04
N GLN A 153 -34.41 18.06 -15.83
CA GLN A 153 -34.13 17.15 -14.72
C GLN A 153 -33.33 15.91 -15.17
N GLU A 154 -33.57 15.39 -16.38
CA GLU A 154 -32.80 14.26 -16.94
C GLU A 154 -31.39 14.67 -17.38
N VAL A 155 -31.25 15.77 -18.13
CA VAL A 155 -29.94 16.26 -18.63
C VAL A 155 -28.95 16.58 -17.50
N VAL A 156 -29.46 17.06 -16.36
CA VAL A 156 -28.65 17.40 -15.19
C VAL A 156 -28.20 16.13 -14.45
N GLN A 157 -29.08 15.13 -14.30
CA GLN A 157 -28.76 13.87 -13.64
C GLN A 157 -27.73 13.05 -14.44
N ASP A 158 -27.87 13.00 -15.77
CA ASP A 158 -26.97 12.27 -16.66
C ASP A 158 -25.55 12.86 -16.69
N SER A 159 -25.47 14.20 -16.70
CA SER A 159 -24.19 14.92 -16.61
C SER A 159 -23.48 14.67 -15.28
N ILE A 160 -24.22 14.62 -14.17
CA ILE A 160 -23.68 14.33 -12.83
C ILE A 160 -23.18 12.88 -12.75
N LEU A 161 -23.88 11.92 -13.38
CA LEU A 161 -23.48 10.51 -13.40
C LEU A 161 -22.18 10.28 -14.19
N LEU A 162 -22.04 10.91 -15.35
CA LEU A 162 -20.83 10.85 -16.17
C LEU A 162 -19.63 11.53 -15.48
N ASP A 163 -19.84 12.69 -14.87
CA ASP A 163 -18.79 13.40 -14.12
C ASP A 163 -18.31 12.57 -12.91
N SER A 164 -19.24 11.91 -12.22
CA SER A 164 -18.93 11.05 -11.08
C SER A 164 -18.17 9.78 -11.47
N SER A 165 -18.47 9.15 -12.61
CA SER A 165 -17.77 7.93 -13.07
C SER A 165 -16.37 8.24 -13.60
N VAL A 166 -16.23 9.29 -14.42
CA VAL A 166 -14.95 9.79 -14.93
C VAL A 166 -14.03 10.22 -13.76
N SER A 167 -14.60 10.81 -12.70
CA SER A 167 -13.86 11.15 -11.48
C SER A 167 -13.32 9.92 -10.75
N ARG A 168 -14.11 8.85 -10.60
CA ARG A 168 -13.68 7.61 -9.93
C ARG A 168 -12.57 6.87 -10.68
N ALA A 169 -12.71 6.68 -12.00
CA ALA A 169 -11.68 6.02 -12.81
C ALA A 169 -10.34 6.78 -12.77
N THR A 170 -10.42 8.12 -12.80
CA THR A 170 -9.25 9.00 -12.67
C THR A 170 -8.57 8.84 -11.31
N LEU A 171 -9.35 8.88 -10.22
CA LEU A 171 -8.81 8.68 -8.86
C LEU A 171 -8.14 7.30 -8.71
N MET A 172 -8.75 6.24 -9.24
CA MET A 172 -8.16 4.90 -9.24
C MET A 172 -6.81 4.85 -9.97
N ALA A 173 -6.71 5.50 -11.13
CA ALA A 173 -5.46 5.55 -11.89
C ALA A 173 -4.35 6.30 -11.13
N ILE A 174 -4.68 7.43 -10.49
CA ILE A 174 -3.73 8.20 -9.67
C ILE A 174 -3.27 7.35 -8.47
N ILE A 175 -4.20 6.74 -7.73
CA ILE A 175 -3.90 5.89 -6.57
C ILE A 175 -3.02 4.71 -6.97
N LEU A 176 -3.37 4.00 -8.04
CA LEU A 176 -2.55 2.88 -8.52
C LEU A 176 -1.13 3.32 -8.88
N GLY A 177 -0.98 4.50 -9.51
CA GLY A 177 0.33 5.08 -9.82
C GLY A 177 1.18 5.32 -8.57
N MET A 178 0.59 5.97 -7.55
CA MET A 178 1.25 6.20 -6.25
C MET A 178 1.68 4.88 -5.59
N LEU A 179 0.77 3.90 -5.52
CA LEU A 179 1.03 2.61 -4.88
C LEU A 179 2.10 1.79 -5.62
N LYS A 180 2.18 1.87 -6.95
CA LYS A 180 3.25 1.22 -7.73
C LYS A 180 4.62 1.82 -7.44
N LEU A 181 4.71 3.14 -7.27
CA LEU A 181 5.96 3.81 -6.90
C LEU A 181 6.39 3.42 -5.48
N ASP A 182 5.46 3.43 -4.53
CA ASP A 182 5.68 3.00 -3.15
C ASP A 182 6.15 1.54 -3.08
N PHE A 183 5.47 0.63 -3.81
CA PHE A 183 5.89 -0.77 -3.93
C PHE A 183 7.30 -0.90 -4.52
N THR A 184 7.62 -0.14 -5.57
CA THR A 184 8.95 -0.18 -6.18
C THR A 184 10.05 0.24 -5.20
N MET A 185 9.77 1.23 -4.35
CA MET A 185 10.67 1.64 -3.28
C MET A 185 10.84 0.52 -2.24
N GLN A 186 9.74 -0.03 -1.73
CA GLN A 186 9.74 -1.14 -0.78
C GLN A 186 10.51 -2.36 -1.31
N GLU A 187 10.32 -2.69 -2.59
CA GLU A 187 10.99 -3.78 -3.27
C GLU A 187 12.51 -3.56 -3.36
N LYS A 188 12.95 -2.33 -3.65
CA LYS A 188 14.37 -1.97 -3.63
C LYS A 188 14.97 -2.06 -2.23
N ILE A 189 14.24 -1.58 -1.22
CA ILE A 189 14.64 -1.71 0.19
C ILE A 189 14.87 -3.18 0.52
N ILE A 190 13.87 -4.04 0.31
CA ILE A 190 13.96 -5.47 0.66
C ILE A 190 15.11 -6.16 -0.07
N ARG A 191 15.30 -5.89 -1.36
CA ARG A 191 16.41 -6.49 -2.13
C ARG A 191 17.79 -6.01 -1.73
N SER A 192 17.90 -4.82 -1.13
CA SER A 192 19.17 -4.29 -0.65
C SER A 192 19.59 -4.87 0.71
N LEU A 193 18.65 -5.48 1.45
CA LEU A 193 18.89 -5.97 2.80
C LEU A 193 19.94 -7.08 2.82
N ASN A 194 21.01 -6.84 3.57
CA ASN A 194 22.03 -7.83 3.85
C ASN A 194 22.69 -7.53 5.22
N LEU A 195 23.43 -8.50 5.77
CA LEU A 195 24.08 -8.35 7.07
C LEU A 195 25.11 -7.19 7.14
N LYS A 196 25.64 -6.77 5.99
CA LYS A 196 26.63 -5.69 5.86
C LYS A 196 26.00 -4.31 5.66
N THR A 197 24.69 -4.21 5.39
CA THR A 197 23.95 -2.95 5.22
C THR A 197 24.13 -2.07 6.45
N SER A 198 24.73 -0.88 6.35
CA SER A 198 25.06 -0.06 7.52
C SER A 198 23.84 0.27 8.41
N SER A 199 24.06 0.54 9.70
CA SER A 199 22.97 0.92 10.63
C SER A 199 22.23 2.17 10.14
N SER A 200 22.96 3.20 9.68
CA SER A 200 22.38 4.41 9.10
C SER A 200 21.53 4.16 7.85
N GLU A 201 21.92 3.17 7.04
CA GLU A 201 21.18 2.80 5.84
C GLU A 201 19.89 2.03 6.21
N LEU A 202 19.96 1.11 7.18
CA LEU A 202 18.78 0.42 7.71
C LEU A 202 17.79 1.40 8.37
N GLU A 203 18.28 2.38 9.13
CA GLU A 203 17.46 3.47 9.69
C GLU A 203 16.79 4.28 8.59
N SER A 204 17.54 4.64 7.54
CA SER A 204 17.01 5.35 6.38
C SER A 204 15.92 4.55 5.66
N TYR A 205 16.08 3.23 5.52
CA TYR A 205 15.07 2.35 4.96
C TYR A 205 13.80 2.28 5.81
N CYS A 206 13.95 2.16 7.13
CA CYS A 206 12.82 2.20 8.07
C CYS A 206 12.05 3.53 7.94
N LEU A 207 12.77 4.64 7.89
CA LEU A 207 12.19 5.96 7.75
C LEU A 207 11.46 6.14 6.41
N LEU A 208 12.07 5.72 5.30
CA LEU A 208 11.43 5.77 3.98
C LEU A 208 10.13 4.95 3.93
N TRP A 209 10.14 3.77 4.57
CA TRP A 209 8.97 2.90 4.67
C TRP A 209 7.85 3.52 5.50
N GLU A 210 8.20 4.18 6.61
CA GLU A 210 7.24 4.87 7.48
C GLU A 210 6.64 6.12 6.83
N LEU A 211 7.48 6.93 6.17
CA LEU A 211 7.04 8.19 5.57
C LEU A 211 6.26 8.02 4.26
N ARG A 212 6.42 6.89 3.56
CA ARG A 212 5.74 6.59 2.28
C ARG A 212 5.71 7.78 1.31
N PRO A 213 6.87 8.31 0.89
CA PRO A 213 6.97 9.60 0.19
C PRO A 213 6.25 9.67 -1.18
N TYR A 214 5.83 8.53 -1.73
CA TYR A 214 5.10 8.45 -3.00
C TYR A 214 3.59 8.43 -2.84
N VAL A 215 3.09 8.36 -1.61
CA VAL A 215 1.66 8.27 -1.30
C VAL A 215 1.18 9.62 -0.79
N ASP A 216 0.21 10.19 -1.48
CA ASP A 216 -0.48 11.40 -1.03
C ASP A 216 -1.75 11.03 -0.26
N ASP A 217 -1.70 11.21 1.07
CA ASP A 217 -2.82 10.94 1.97
C ASP A 217 -4.06 11.78 1.63
N ASN A 218 -3.91 12.96 1.02
CA ASN A 218 -5.05 13.78 0.63
C ASN A 218 -5.83 13.13 -0.51
N VAL A 219 -5.14 12.49 -1.45
CA VAL A 219 -5.76 11.77 -2.56
C VAL A 219 -6.49 10.53 -2.04
N LEU A 220 -5.88 9.77 -1.12
CA LEU A 220 -6.54 8.64 -0.47
C LEU A 220 -7.78 9.10 0.31
N LEU A 221 -7.66 10.15 1.13
CA LEU A 221 -8.79 10.72 1.89
C LEU A 221 -9.91 11.19 0.98
N LEU A 222 -9.59 11.82 -0.15
CA LEU A 222 -10.57 12.22 -1.15
C LEU A 222 -11.30 11.00 -1.70
N ALA A 223 -10.58 9.95 -2.08
CA ALA A 223 -11.17 8.72 -2.60
C ALA A 223 -12.07 8.01 -1.57
N TRP A 224 -11.67 7.99 -0.29
CA TRP A 224 -12.49 7.41 0.78
C TRP A 224 -13.85 8.11 0.94
N LYS A 225 -13.91 9.44 0.76
CA LYS A 225 -15.18 10.19 0.79
C LYS A 225 -16.15 9.75 -0.31
N HIS A 226 -15.66 9.26 -1.44
CA HIS A 226 -16.52 8.76 -2.53
C HIS A 226 -17.12 7.37 -2.26
N ILE A 227 -16.75 6.71 -1.17
CA ILE A 227 -17.33 5.43 -0.73
C ILE A 227 -18.43 5.64 0.33
N SER A 228 -18.28 6.65 1.18
CA SER A 228 -19.15 6.90 2.34
C SER A 228 -20.46 7.61 2.01
N VAL A 229 -20.74 7.86 0.73
CA VAL A 229 -21.98 8.47 0.21
C VAL A 229 -22.89 7.42 -0.39
#